data_AF-A0A4P9Y1N6-F1
#
_entry.id   AF-A0A4P9Y1N6-F1
#
_cell.length_a   1.000
_cell.length_b   1.000
_cell.length_c   1.000
_cell.angle_alpha   90.00
_cell.angle_beta   90.00
_cell.angle_gamma   90.00
#
_symmetry.space_group_name_H-M   'P 1'
#
loop_
_entity.id
_entity.type
_entity.pdbx_description
1 polymer ?
#
loop_
_entity_poly.entity_id
_entity_poly.type
_entity_poly.pdbx_seq_one_letter_code
_entity_poly.pdbx_strand_id
1 'polypeptide(L)'
;MALPVEESSKKPPSFQDDLPSIYPCNGDVRYCYLRYDQYTFAGSHNSGAYDLSFDCSTALGMIKFMCYKGIPHPLMNCLWNNMANRNLLRQLRDGIRALDLDTCQVDDRTVLCHGEDRVRALGEELPDAFSQIRQFLEENPFEVVTIEFGDNDGDPRVNAPNIASKLEEHLGDYLYHHRCSQWLCLGRWM
;
A
#
# COMPACT_ATOMS: atom_id res chain seq x y z
N MET A 1 46.67 -4.31 43.09
CA MET A 1 45.65 -5.36 42.92
C MET A 1 44.79 -4.96 41.73
N ALA A 2 44.96 -5.64 40.59
CA ALA A 2 44.09 -5.48 39.43
C ALA A 2 43.05 -6.60 39.47
N LEU A 3 41.77 -6.24 39.34
CA LEU A 3 40.67 -7.20 39.23
C LEU A 3 40.67 -7.81 37.82
N PRO A 4 40.37 -9.10 37.66
CA PRO A 4 40.23 -9.71 36.34
C PRO A 4 38.90 -9.30 35.71
N VAL A 5 38.95 -8.91 34.44
CA VAL A 5 37.77 -8.71 33.59
C VAL A 5 37.39 -10.08 33.04
N GLU A 6 36.26 -10.62 33.49
CA GLU A 6 35.65 -11.79 32.85
C GLU A 6 35.03 -11.36 31.51
N GLU A 7 35.68 -11.74 30.41
CA GLU A 7 35.14 -11.62 29.07
C GLU A 7 34.13 -12.75 28.84
N SER A 8 32.86 -12.47 29.19
CA SER A 8 31.72 -13.32 28.84
C SER A 8 31.52 -13.29 27.32
N SER A 9 32.24 -14.18 26.61
CA SER A 9 31.96 -14.58 25.23
C SER A 9 30.59 -15.28 25.16
N LYS A 10 29.51 -14.51 25.19
CA LYS A 10 28.20 -14.98 24.72
C LYS A 10 28.24 -14.91 23.19
N LYS A 11 28.45 -16.08 22.58
CA LYS A 11 28.26 -16.29 21.14
C LYS A 11 26.88 -15.72 20.77
N PRO A 12 26.75 -14.89 19.73
CA PRO A 12 25.44 -14.41 19.29
C PRO A 12 24.55 -15.63 19.01
N PRO A 13 23.26 -15.58 19.39
CA PRO A 13 22.36 -16.71 19.18
C PRO A 13 22.39 -17.10 17.71
N SER A 14 22.64 -18.39 17.45
CA SER A 14 22.62 -18.95 16.10
C SER A 14 21.21 -18.86 15.54
N PHE A 15 21.09 -18.30 14.34
CA PHE A 15 19.86 -18.04 13.57
C PHE A 15 19.05 -19.30 13.14
N GLN A 16 19.26 -20.46 13.78
CA GLN A 16 18.81 -21.77 13.28
C GLN A 16 17.76 -22.49 14.14
N ASP A 17 17.23 -21.87 15.20
CA ASP A 17 16.32 -22.56 16.13
C ASP A 17 14.83 -22.22 15.95
N ASP A 18 14.41 -21.68 14.80
CA ASP A 18 12.99 -21.63 14.43
C ASP A 18 12.71 -22.71 13.39
N LEU A 19 11.87 -23.68 13.75
CA LEU A 19 11.33 -24.68 12.83
C LEU A 19 10.87 -24.00 11.53
N PRO A 20 11.14 -24.57 10.34
CA PRO A 20 10.68 -23.98 9.08
C PRO A 20 9.16 -23.81 9.16
N SER A 21 8.70 -22.57 8.95
CA SER A 21 7.28 -22.30 8.79
C SER A 21 6.74 -23.24 7.72
N ILE A 22 5.76 -24.09 8.07
CA ILE A 22 5.03 -24.89 7.09
C ILE A 22 4.18 -24.00 6.17
N TYR A 23 3.98 -22.74 6.55
CA TYR A 23 3.26 -21.75 5.78
C TYR A 23 4.21 -20.88 4.96
N PRO A 24 3.89 -20.64 3.67
CA PRO A 24 4.70 -19.77 2.82
C PRO A 24 4.67 -18.33 3.33
N CYS A 25 5.79 -17.62 3.19
CA CYS A 25 5.85 -16.17 3.37
C CYS A 25 5.88 -15.52 1.99
N ASN A 26 4.93 -14.64 1.69
CA ASN A 26 4.82 -14.03 0.36
C ASN A 26 4.80 -15.07 -0.78
N GLY A 27 4.08 -16.18 -0.57
CA GLY A 27 3.87 -17.26 -1.54
C GLY A 27 4.87 -18.44 -1.54
N ASP A 28 6.03 -18.35 -0.87
CA ASP A 28 6.99 -19.48 -0.79
C ASP A 28 7.73 -19.56 0.57
N VAL A 29 7.90 -20.76 1.12
CA VAL A 29 8.62 -20.99 2.40
C VAL A 29 10.08 -20.55 2.33
N ARG A 30 10.69 -20.54 1.14
CA ARG A 30 12.06 -20.10 0.90
C ARG A 30 12.22 -18.59 1.07
N TYR A 31 11.15 -17.81 1.12
CA TYR A 31 11.25 -16.37 1.32
C TYR A 31 11.23 -15.98 2.80
N CYS A 32 10.79 -16.86 3.69
CA CYS A 32 10.63 -16.56 5.11
C CYS A 32 11.93 -16.11 5.82
N TYR A 33 13.10 -16.56 5.35
CA TYR A 33 14.40 -16.17 5.91
C TYR A 33 14.97 -14.88 5.31
N LEU A 34 14.41 -14.38 4.20
CA LEU A 34 14.82 -13.12 3.60
C LEU A 34 14.29 -11.98 4.45
N ARG A 35 15.13 -10.98 4.69
CA ARG A 35 14.65 -9.70 5.21
C ARG A 35 13.78 -8.99 4.20
N TYR A 36 12.92 -8.12 4.69
CA TYR A 36 12.11 -7.24 3.84
C TYR A 36 12.98 -6.52 2.77
N ASP A 37 14.15 -6.01 3.14
CA ASP A 37 15.10 -5.34 2.22
C ASP A 37 15.88 -6.30 1.30
N GLN A 38 15.66 -7.61 1.40
CA GLN A 38 16.31 -8.63 0.57
C GLN A 38 15.33 -9.34 -0.37
N TYR A 39 14.03 -9.09 -0.22
CA TYR A 39 12.99 -9.66 -1.07
C TYR A 39 12.61 -8.68 -2.18
N THR A 40 12.33 -9.21 -3.38
CA THR A 40 11.82 -8.41 -4.50
C THR A 40 10.31 -8.58 -4.58
N PHE A 41 9.59 -7.49 -4.37
CA PHE A 41 8.12 -7.48 -4.43
C PHE A 41 7.66 -7.17 -5.84
N ALA A 42 6.63 -7.88 -6.30
CA ALA A 42 5.84 -7.41 -7.44
C ALA A 42 4.96 -6.24 -6.99
N GLY A 43 5.02 -5.13 -7.72
CA GLY A 43 4.25 -3.93 -7.43
C GLY A 43 3.40 -3.46 -8.60
N SER A 44 2.40 -2.65 -8.31
CA SER A 44 1.55 -1.97 -9.29
C SER A 44 1.62 -0.45 -9.11
N HIS A 45 1.81 0.26 -10.20
CA HIS A 45 1.91 1.73 -10.25
C HIS A 45 0.51 2.35 -10.32
N ASN A 46 0.24 3.35 -9.47
CA ASN A 46 -1.10 3.87 -9.19
C ASN A 46 -2.13 2.74 -9.02
N SER A 47 -1.86 1.84 -8.07
CA SER A 47 -2.67 0.67 -7.72
C SER A 47 -4.14 1.00 -7.43
N GLY A 48 -4.42 2.21 -6.92
CA GLY A 48 -5.78 2.70 -6.67
C GLY A 48 -6.55 3.11 -7.94
N ALA A 49 -5.88 3.14 -9.09
CA ALA A 49 -6.45 3.62 -10.34
C ALA A 49 -7.24 2.53 -11.09
N TYR A 50 -8.31 2.06 -10.46
CA TYR A 50 -9.34 1.19 -11.03
C TYR A 50 -10.70 1.86 -10.89
N ASP A 51 -11.55 1.65 -11.90
CA ASP A 51 -12.94 2.12 -11.92
C ASP A 51 -13.09 3.62 -11.59
N LEU A 52 -12.10 4.42 -11.98
CA LEU A 52 -12.06 5.85 -11.70
C LEU A 52 -13.11 6.62 -12.49
N SER A 53 -13.61 7.70 -11.87
CA SER A 53 -14.56 8.65 -12.47
C SER A 53 -13.93 10.03 -12.54
N PHE A 54 -13.98 10.65 -13.72
CA PHE A 54 -13.41 11.98 -13.92
C PHE A 54 -14.04 13.04 -13.00
N ASP A 55 -13.22 13.89 -12.36
CA ASP A 55 -13.70 14.92 -11.45
C ASP A 55 -14.24 16.14 -12.20
N CYS A 56 -15.55 16.14 -12.43
CA CYS A 56 -16.22 17.25 -13.09
C CYS A 56 -16.37 18.51 -12.22
N SER A 57 -16.08 18.43 -10.91
CA SER A 57 -16.17 19.58 -10.00
C SER A 57 -15.00 20.56 -10.17
N THR A 58 -13.81 20.04 -10.49
CA THR A 58 -12.59 20.85 -10.71
C THR A 58 -12.40 21.22 -12.18
N ALA A 59 -13.10 20.55 -13.10
CA ALA A 59 -13.02 20.81 -14.53
C ALA A 59 -13.47 22.23 -14.93
N LEU A 60 -12.80 22.81 -15.94
CA LEU A 60 -13.13 24.14 -16.50
C LEU A 60 -13.11 24.13 -18.03
N GLY A 61 -13.79 25.12 -18.64
CA GLY A 61 -13.76 25.36 -20.08
C GLY A 61 -14.21 24.15 -20.91
N MET A 62 -13.42 23.81 -21.95
CA MET A 62 -13.72 22.66 -22.81
C MET A 62 -13.72 21.34 -22.02
N ILE A 63 -12.90 21.19 -20.98
CA ILE A 63 -12.85 19.97 -20.17
C ILE A 63 -14.16 19.76 -19.40
N LYS A 64 -14.73 20.84 -18.86
CA LYS A 64 -16.05 20.79 -18.23
C LYS A 64 -17.17 20.46 -19.24
N PHE A 65 -17.05 20.93 -20.48
CA PHE A 65 -18.01 20.56 -21.54
C PHE A 65 -17.97 19.05 -21.86
N MET A 66 -16.79 18.43 -21.73
CA MET A 66 -16.61 16.98 -21.92
C MET A 66 -17.39 16.14 -20.89
N CYS A 67 -17.56 16.64 -19.66
CA CYS A 67 -18.42 16.01 -18.64
C CYS A 67 -19.89 15.91 -19.05
N TYR A 68 -20.42 16.93 -19.71
CA TYR A 68 -21.85 17.02 -20.03
C TYR A 68 -22.23 16.34 -21.35
N LYS A 69 -21.24 16.05 -22.20
CA LYS A 69 -21.46 15.54 -23.56
C LYS A 69 -21.15 14.06 -23.74
N GLY A 70 -20.68 13.39 -22.68
CA GLY A 70 -20.41 11.95 -22.68
C GLY A 70 -19.33 11.58 -23.69
N ILE A 71 -18.06 11.87 -23.37
CA ILE A 71 -16.95 11.33 -24.16
C ILE A 71 -17.04 9.80 -24.19
N PRO A 72 -16.64 9.14 -25.29
CA PRO A 72 -16.48 7.70 -25.31
C PRO A 72 -15.65 7.23 -24.11
N HIS A 73 -16.35 6.60 -23.18
CA HIS A 73 -15.84 6.00 -21.95
C HIS A 73 -14.50 5.26 -22.10
N PRO A 74 -14.22 4.54 -23.21
CA PRO A 74 -12.96 3.82 -23.36
C PRO A 74 -11.72 4.71 -23.45
N LEU A 75 -11.78 5.85 -24.15
CA LEU A 75 -10.61 6.72 -24.33
C LEU A 75 -10.24 7.43 -23.02
N MET A 76 -11.26 7.84 -22.26
CA MET A 76 -11.09 8.45 -20.95
C MET A 76 -10.54 7.44 -19.96
N ASN A 77 -11.09 6.22 -19.93
CA ASN A 77 -10.58 5.16 -19.07
C ASN A 77 -9.10 4.84 -19.32
N CYS A 78 -8.60 4.94 -20.56
CA CYS A 78 -7.18 4.73 -20.86
C CYS A 78 -6.25 5.80 -20.26
N LEU A 79 -6.75 7.01 -19.96
CA LEU A 79 -5.92 8.08 -19.41
C LEU A 79 -5.67 7.91 -17.91
N TRP A 80 -6.63 7.32 -17.20
CA TRP A 80 -6.59 7.23 -15.75
C TRP A 80 -6.55 5.82 -15.18
N ASN A 81 -7.17 4.83 -15.83
CA ASN A 81 -7.20 3.49 -15.26
C ASN A 81 -5.95 2.70 -15.64
N ASN A 82 -5.07 2.49 -14.67
CA ASN A 82 -3.95 1.56 -14.80
C ASN A 82 -4.37 0.12 -14.49
N MET A 83 -5.38 -0.04 -13.62
CA MET A 83 -5.79 -1.32 -13.05
C MET A 83 -7.27 -1.62 -13.35
N ALA A 84 -7.76 -1.27 -14.54
CA ALA A 84 -9.19 -1.42 -14.90
C ALA A 84 -9.73 -2.83 -14.59
N ASN A 85 -10.84 -2.91 -13.83
CA ASN A 85 -11.46 -4.15 -13.34
C ASN A 85 -10.56 -5.01 -12.42
N ARG A 86 -9.55 -4.42 -11.77
CA ARG A 86 -8.65 -5.05 -10.79
C ARG A 86 -8.57 -4.18 -9.55
N ASN A 87 -9.57 -4.27 -8.66
CA ASN A 87 -9.48 -3.60 -7.35
C ASN A 87 -8.30 -4.10 -6.51
N LEU A 88 -7.98 -3.43 -5.40
CA LEU A 88 -6.80 -3.77 -4.58
C LEU A 88 -6.84 -5.23 -4.11
N LEU A 89 -7.99 -5.72 -3.65
CA LEU A 89 -8.12 -7.13 -3.24
C LEU A 89 -7.76 -8.09 -4.38
N ARG A 90 -8.20 -7.78 -5.61
CA ARG A 90 -7.88 -8.62 -6.77
C ARG A 90 -6.39 -8.55 -7.11
N GLN A 91 -5.77 -7.37 -7.09
CA GLN A 91 -4.33 -7.21 -7.32
C GLN A 91 -3.51 -8.02 -6.31
N LEU A 92 -3.88 -7.96 -5.02
CA LEU A 92 -3.25 -8.75 -3.95
C LEU A 92 -3.44 -10.26 -4.20
N ARG A 93 -4.64 -10.71 -4.56
CA ARG A 93 -4.88 -12.13 -4.93
C ARG A 93 -4.12 -12.57 -6.18
N ASP A 94 -3.79 -11.64 -7.07
CA ASP A 94 -2.97 -11.88 -8.27
C ASP A 94 -1.46 -11.90 -7.98
N GLY A 95 -1.03 -11.66 -6.73
CA GLY A 95 0.36 -11.77 -6.28
C GLY A 95 1.09 -10.44 -6.11
N ILE A 96 0.42 -9.30 -6.31
CA ILE A 96 0.98 -7.98 -6.02
C ILE A 96 1.16 -7.80 -4.51
N ARG A 97 2.28 -7.22 -4.09
CA ARG A 97 2.60 -6.96 -2.68
C ARG A 97 3.17 -5.58 -2.41
N ALA A 98 3.38 -4.77 -3.43
CA ALA A 98 3.67 -3.35 -3.29
C ALA A 98 2.59 -2.54 -4.02
N LEU A 99 1.85 -1.74 -3.25
CA LEU A 99 0.76 -0.92 -3.73
C LEU A 99 1.18 0.55 -3.68
N ASP A 100 1.23 1.19 -4.85
CA ASP A 100 1.39 2.64 -4.98
C ASP A 100 0.01 3.30 -5.05
N LEU A 101 -0.37 4.10 -4.05
CA LEU A 101 -1.71 4.68 -3.91
C LEU A 101 -1.66 6.21 -4.04
N ASP A 102 -2.19 6.74 -5.14
CA ASP A 102 -2.40 8.18 -5.26
C ASP A 102 -3.62 8.61 -4.45
N THR A 103 -3.55 9.82 -3.91
CA THR A 103 -4.62 10.36 -3.05
C THR A 103 -5.03 11.78 -3.42
N CYS A 104 -6.33 12.03 -3.46
CA CYS A 104 -6.88 13.34 -3.77
C CYS A 104 -7.77 13.84 -2.63
N GLN A 105 -7.67 15.13 -2.33
CA GLN A 105 -8.56 15.80 -1.40
C GLN A 105 -9.88 16.15 -2.09
N VAL A 106 -10.99 15.73 -1.51
CA VAL A 106 -12.35 16.13 -1.91
C VAL A 106 -13.05 16.67 -0.67
N ASP A 107 -13.22 18.00 -0.63
CA ASP A 107 -13.63 18.73 0.58
C ASP A 107 -12.70 18.41 1.76
N ASP A 108 -13.22 17.89 2.87
CA ASP A 108 -12.42 17.48 4.04
C ASP A 108 -12.04 15.98 4.04
N ARG A 109 -12.31 15.27 2.93
CA ARG A 109 -12.03 13.84 2.77
C ARG A 109 -10.83 13.59 1.87
N THR A 110 -10.25 12.41 2.01
CA THR A 110 -9.20 11.89 1.11
C THR A 110 -9.70 10.61 0.45
N VAL A 111 -9.55 10.55 -0.87
CA VAL A 111 -9.98 9.42 -1.72
C VAL A 111 -8.81 8.94 -2.55
N LEU A 112 -8.90 7.71 -3.08
CA LEU A 112 -8.00 7.26 -4.14
C LEU A 112 -8.23 8.09 -5.40
N CYS A 113 -7.19 8.30 -6.20
CA CYS A 113 -7.34 8.98 -7.47
C CYS A 113 -6.25 8.61 -8.48
N HIS A 114 -6.23 9.33 -9.61
CA HIS A 114 -5.11 9.38 -10.53
C HIS A 114 -5.11 10.74 -11.25
N GLY A 115 -3.91 11.33 -11.38
CA GLY A 115 -3.73 12.68 -11.90
C GLY A 115 -4.14 13.78 -10.91
N GLU A 116 -3.95 15.03 -11.30
CA GLU A 116 -4.01 16.19 -10.40
C GLU A 116 -4.93 17.31 -10.93
N ASP A 117 -5.31 18.24 -10.04
CA ASP A 117 -6.04 19.46 -10.36
C ASP A 117 -7.30 19.23 -11.24
N ARG A 118 -7.31 19.82 -12.44
CA ARG A 118 -8.43 19.88 -13.37
C ARG A 118 -8.53 18.64 -14.25
N VAL A 119 -7.57 17.74 -14.12
CA VAL A 119 -7.44 16.54 -14.95
C VAL A 119 -7.39 15.28 -14.09
N ARG A 120 -7.77 15.36 -12.80
CA ARG A 120 -7.84 14.19 -11.92
C ARG A 120 -9.09 13.34 -12.16
N ALA A 121 -8.96 12.05 -11.89
CA ALA A 121 -10.09 11.14 -11.78
C ALA A 121 -10.12 10.51 -10.38
N LEU A 122 -11.29 10.43 -9.78
CA LEU A 122 -11.51 10.00 -8.40
C LEU A 122 -11.94 8.54 -8.34
N GLY A 123 -11.44 7.84 -7.34
CA GLY A 123 -11.82 6.48 -6.97
C GLY A 123 -12.61 6.46 -5.66
N GLU A 124 -12.53 5.32 -4.99
CA GLU A 124 -13.18 5.09 -3.70
C GLU A 124 -12.50 5.82 -2.53
N GLU A 125 -13.17 5.86 -1.38
CA GLU A 125 -12.59 6.43 -0.17
C GLU A 125 -11.54 5.48 0.46
N LEU A 126 -10.60 6.05 1.23
CA LEU A 126 -9.58 5.27 1.91
C LEU A 126 -10.12 4.14 2.81
N PRO A 127 -11.23 4.30 3.56
CA PRO A 127 -11.83 3.19 4.32
C PRO A 127 -12.16 1.96 3.49
N ASP A 128 -12.69 2.15 2.29
CA ASP A 128 -13.08 1.05 1.40
C ASP A 128 -11.83 0.35 0.84
N ALA A 129 -10.82 1.13 0.44
CA ALA A 129 -9.53 0.63 -0.02
C ALA A 129 -8.79 -0.17 1.07
N PHE A 130 -8.74 0.36 2.29
CA PHE A 130 -8.07 -0.32 3.41
C PHE A 130 -8.83 -1.54 3.90
N SER A 131 -10.16 -1.58 3.77
CA SER A 131 -10.95 -2.77 4.06
C SER A 131 -10.62 -3.93 3.11
N GLN A 132 -10.31 -3.63 1.83
CA GLN A 132 -9.83 -4.65 0.88
C GLN A 132 -8.46 -5.20 1.25
N ILE A 133 -7.52 -4.34 1.66
CA ILE A 133 -6.18 -4.76 2.11
C ILE A 133 -6.29 -5.57 3.40
N ARG A 134 -7.09 -5.11 4.36
CA ARG A 134 -7.36 -5.82 5.62
C ARG A 134 -7.92 -7.21 5.36
N GLN A 135 -8.93 -7.31 4.49
CA GLN A 135 -9.50 -8.60 4.11
C GLN A 135 -8.41 -9.55 3.59
N PHE A 136 -7.52 -9.06 2.72
CA PHE A 136 -6.43 -9.88 2.20
C PHE A 136 -5.49 -10.35 3.32
N LEU A 137 -5.09 -9.48 4.25
CA LEU A 137 -4.20 -9.83 5.36
C LEU A 137 -4.86 -10.81 6.35
N GLU A 138 -6.17 -10.67 6.61
CA GLU A 138 -6.96 -11.62 7.41
C GLU A 138 -7.04 -13.00 6.76
N GLU A 139 -7.21 -13.05 5.44
CA GLU A 139 -7.22 -14.29 4.66
C GLU A 139 -5.82 -14.91 4.49
N ASN A 140 -4.75 -14.11 4.64
CA ASN A 140 -3.37 -14.50 4.36
C ASN A 140 -2.40 -13.96 5.43
N PRO A 141 -2.39 -14.53 6.64
CA PRO A 141 -1.67 -13.98 7.80
C PRO A 141 -0.13 -14.03 7.71
N PHE A 142 0.43 -14.62 6.65
CA PHE A 142 1.88 -14.74 6.43
C PHE A 142 2.38 -13.85 5.29
N GLU A 143 1.55 -12.91 4.83
CA GLU A 143 1.85 -12.03 3.72
C GLU A 143 2.21 -10.63 4.24
N VAL A 144 3.32 -10.10 3.74
CA VAL A 144 3.72 -8.71 3.96
C VAL A 144 3.33 -7.89 2.73
N VAL A 145 2.58 -6.82 2.95
CA VAL A 145 2.17 -5.85 1.92
C VAL A 145 2.81 -4.50 2.22
N THR A 146 3.38 -3.89 1.19
CA THR A 146 3.92 -2.54 1.19
C THR A 146 2.89 -1.59 0.60
N ILE A 147 2.63 -0.48 1.27
CA ILE A 147 1.79 0.60 0.77
C ILE A 147 2.66 1.85 0.67
N GLU A 148 2.69 2.43 -0.51
CA GLU A 148 3.29 3.72 -0.81
C GLU A 148 2.17 4.72 -1.13
N PHE A 149 2.34 5.96 -0.70
CA PHE A 149 1.48 7.07 -1.12
C PHE A 149 2.34 7.99 -1.98
N GLY A 150 2.37 7.72 -3.29
CA GLY A 150 3.29 8.33 -4.26
C GLY A 150 2.86 9.74 -4.66
N ASP A 151 1.70 9.85 -5.30
CA ASP A 151 1.16 11.12 -5.80
C ASP A 151 0.00 11.63 -4.94
N ASN A 152 -0.06 12.95 -4.70
CA ASN A 152 -1.11 13.56 -3.92
C ASN A 152 -1.60 14.90 -4.47
N ASP A 153 -2.92 15.09 -4.46
CA ASP A 153 -3.60 16.30 -4.91
C ASP A 153 -4.42 16.91 -3.76
N GLY A 154 -4.26 18.21 -3.54
CA GLY A 154 -4.90 18.96 -2.45
C GLY A 154 -3.94 19.43 -1.34
N ASP A 155 -4.49 19.86 -0.21
CA ASP A 155 -3.73 20.37 0.93
C ASP A 155 -3.10 19.21 1.72
N PRO A 156 -1.76 19.11 1.82
CA PRO A 156 -1.10 18.07 2.61
C PRO A 156 -1.46 18.12 4.10
N ARG A 157 -1.90 19.27 4.61
CA ARG A 157 -2.38 19.42 6.01
C ARG A 157 -3.74 18.77 6.24
N VAL A 158 -4.46 18.39 5.18
CA VAL A 158 -5.71 17.61 5.23
C VAL A 158 -5.43 16.16 4.85
N ASN A 159 -4.74 15.93 3.73
CA ASN A 159 -4.50 14.57 3.24
C ASN A 159 -3.65 13.72 4.21
N ALA A 160 -2.52 14.24 4.70
CA ALA A 160 -1.64 13.47 5.58
C ALA A 160 -2.33 12.99 6.87
N PRO A 161 -3.03 13.85 7.66
CA PRO A 161 -3.73 13.37 8.85
C PRO A 161 -4.90 12.44 8.52
N ASN A 162 -5.61 12.65 7.40
CA ASN A 162 -6.66 11.73 6.97
C ASN A 162 -6.11 10.34 6.64
N ILE A 163 -5.02 10.26 5.86
CA ILE A 163 -4.34 9.01 5.52
C ILE A 163 -3.88 8.30 6.80
N ALA A 164 -3.16 9.00 7.69
CA ALA A 164 -2.66 8.41 8.93
C ALA A 164 -3.80 7.91 9.82
N SER A 165 -4.85 8.70 10.01
CA SER A 165 -6.00 8.31 10.83
C SER A 165 -6.72 7.10 10.26
N LYS A 166 -6.91 7.02 8.94
CA LYS A 166 -7.61 5.90 8.30
C LYS A 166 -6.75 4.64 8.22
N LEU A 167 -5.43 4.77 8.05
CA LEU A 167 -4.51 3.65 8.17
C LEU A 167 -4.58 3.03 9.57
N GLU A 168 -4.48 3.85 10.62
CA GLU A 168 -4.54 3.38 12.00
C GLU A 168 -5.90 2.72 12.32
N GLU A 169 -7.00 3.36 11.90
CA GLU A 169 -8.36 2.86 12.14
C GLU A 169 -8.62 1.49 11.49
N HIS A 170 -8.13 1.28 10.27
CA HIS A 170 -8.45 0.07 9.50
C HIS A 170 -7.38 -1.01 9.56
N LEU A 171 -6.11 -0.62 9.68
CA LEU A 171 -4.95 -1.51 9.58
C LEU A 171 -4.04 -1.46 10.82
N GLY A 172 -4.38 -0.76 11.90
CA GLY A 172 -3.52 -0.53 13.07
C GLY A 172 -2.80 -1.78 13.59
N ASP A 173 -3.51 -2.90 13.76
CA ASP A 173 -2.95 -4.17 14.23
C ASP A 173 -1.96 -4.81 13.23
N TYR A 174 -1.97 -4.39 11.97
CA TYR A 174 -1.11 -4.84 10.88
C TYR A 174 0.06 -3.89 10.58
N LEU A 175 0.11 -2.71 11.21
CA LEU A 175 1.14 -1.72 10.93
C LEU A 175 2.48 -2.10 11.56
N TYR A 176 3.53 -2.04 10.75
CA TYR A 176 4.91 -2.21 11.22
C TYR A 176 5.65 -0.87 11.23
N HIS A 177 6.18 -0.52 12.40
CA HIS A 177 7.05 0.63 12.57
C HIS A 177 8.52 0.18 12.66
N HIS A 178 9.32 0.52 11.65
CA HIS A 178 10.75 0.23 11.68
C HIS A 178 11.48 1.11 12.71
N ARG A 179 12.19 0.48 13.66
CA ARG A 179 12.87 1.17 14.79
C ARG A 179 14.41 1.04 14.80
N CYS A 180 15.03 0.87 13.62
CA CYS A 180 16.48 0.89 13.31
C CYS A 180 17.26 -0.44 13.26
N SER A 181 18.37 -0.36 12.51
CA SER A 181 19.50 -1.29 12.23
C SER A 181 19.29 -2.42 11.23
N GLN A 182 18.17 -3.13 11.25
CA GLN A 182 17.93 -4.24 10.32
C GLN A 182 16.44 -4.50 10.13
N TRP A 183 16.01 -4.69 8.88
CA TRP A 183 14.65 -5.11 8.58
C TRP A 183 14.36 -6.51 9.12
N LEU A 184 13.12 -6.78 9.52
CA LEU A 184 12.70 -8.11 9.92
C LEU A 184 12.69 -9.06 8.71
N CYS A 185 13.00 -10.34 8.96
CA CYS A 185 12.73 -11.43 8.03
C CYS A 185 11.23 -11.54 7.76
N LEU A 186 10.81 -11.89 6.54
CA LEU A 186 9.38 -12.01 6.21
C LEU A 186 8.64 -13.01 7.13
N GLY A 187 9.31 -14.06 7.60
CA GLY A 187 8.75 -15.00 8.57
C GLY A 187 8.68 -14.48 10.02
N ARG A 188 8.96 -13.21 10.30
CA ARG A 188 8.90 -12.61 11.65
C ARG A 188 7.69 -11.68 11.84
N TRP A 189 6.83 -11.56 10.84
CA TRP A 189 5.65 -10.67 10.83
C TRP A 189 4.38 -11.39 11.28
N MET A 190 4.55 -12.53 11.98
CA MET A 190 3.51 -13.32 12.64
C MET A 190 3.20 -12.80 14.04
#